data_AF-A0A1H9A4X6-F1
#
_entry.id   AF-A0A1H9A4X6-F1
#
_cell.length_a   1.000
_cell.length_b   1.000
_cell.length_c   1.000
_cell.angle_alpha   90.00
_cell.angle_beta   90.00
_cell.angle_gamma   90.00
#
_symmetry.space_group_name_H-M   'P 1'
#
loop_
_entity.id
_entity.type
_entity.pdbx_description
1 polymer ?
#
loop_
_entity_poly.entity_id
_entity_poly.type
_entity_poly.pdbx_seq_one_letter_code
_entity_poly.pdbx_strand_id
1 'polypeptide(L)' 'MSTTPEQGSRAPGPQTPAQANEALRAFVRAHGDRPWSRAELAELDRLRSLWRAAERQGMTAAA' A
#
# COMPACT_ATOMS: atom_id res chain seq x y z
N MET A 1 38.28 1.95 8.23
CA MET A 1 37.19 2.30 9.16
C MET A 1 36.09 2.94 8.32
N SER A 2 35.24 2.14 7.69
CA SER A 2 33.90 1.74 8.17
C SER A 2 32.93 2.90 8.29
N THR A 3 32.46 3.43 7.16
CA THR A 3 31.19 4.17 7.12
C THR A 3 30.08 3.18 6.84
N THR A 4 29.52 2.64 7.93
CA THR A 4 28.27 1.89 7.95
C THR A 4 27.16 2.78 7.38
N PRO A 5 26.38 2.35 6.37
CA PRO A 5 25.11 2.99 6.12
C PRO A 5 24.16 2.57 7.25
N GLU A 6 24.00 3.45 8.24
CA GLU A 6 22.85 3.43 9.15
C GLU A 6 21.58 3.62 8.30
N GLN A 7 21.14 2.53 7.68
CA GLN A 7 19.75 2.32 7.31
C GLN A 7 18.96 2.05 8.60
N GLY A 8 19.01 3.03 9.51
CA GLY A 8 18.14 3.11 10.66
C GLY A 8 16.73 3.28 10.14
N SER A 9 15.98 2.19 10.16
CA SER A 9 14.54 2.12 10.33
C SER A 9 13.79 3.36 9.85
N ARG A 10 13.60 3.50 8.53
CA ARG A 10 12.44 4.26 8.05
C ARG A 10 11.22 3.50 8.55
N ALA A 11 10.71 3.91 9.71
CA ALA A 11 9.34 3.60 10.08
C ALA A 11 8.49 3.86 8.82
N PRO A 12 7.60 2.94 8.42
CA PRO A 12 6.74 3.20 7.27
C PRO A 12 5.99 4.48 7.60
N GLY A 13 6.40 5.58 6.97
CA GLY A 13 5.70 6.85 7.09
C GLY A 13 4.24 6.62 6.67
N PRO A 14 3.31 7.47 7.14
CA PRO A 14 1.91 7.35 6.74
C PRO A 14 1.84 7.22 5.22
N GLN A 15 1.38 6.06 4.75
CA GLN A 15 1.35 5.77 3.32
C GLN A 15 0.39 6.77 2.67
N THR A 16 0.87 7.48 1.66
CA THR A 16 0.03 8.39 0.90
C THR A 16 -1.02 7.61 0.10
N PRO A 17 -2.16 8.22 -0.27
CA PRO A 17 -3.17 7.57 -1.12
C PRO A 17 -2.57 7.03 -2.43
N ALA A 18 -1.58 7.72 -2.99
CA ALA A 18 -0.88 7.30 -4.19
C ALA A 18 -0.07 6.01 -3.99
N GLN A 19 0.64 5.88 -2.86
CA GLN A 19 1.41 4.66 -2.53
C GLN A 19 0.49 3.46 -2.26
N ALA A 20 -0.64 3.69 -1.56
CA ALA A 20 -1.63 2.63 -1.34
C ALA A 20 -2.26 2.15 -2.66
N ASN A 21 -2.55 3.07 -3.58
CA ASN A 21 -3.08 2.74 -4.90
C ASN A 21 -2.05 2.00 -5.78
N GLU A 22 -0.77 2.37 -5.70
CA GLU A 22 0.32 1.68 -6.39
C GLU A 22 0.45 0.24 -5.91
N ALA A 23 0.45 0.01 -4.59
CA ALA A 23 0.50 -1.33 -4.01
C ALA A 23 -0.67 -2.21 -4.48
N LEU A 24 -1.89 -1.64 -4.55
CA LEU A 24 -3.06 -2.33 -5.08
C LEU A 24 -2.90 -2.70 -6.56
N ARG A 25 -2.40 -1.77 -7.39
CA ARG A 25 -2.15 -2.01 -8.82
C ARG A 25 -1.06 -3.06 -9.04
N ALA A 26 0.01 -3.03 -8.25
CA ALA A 26 1.10 -4.01 -8.31
C ALA A 26 0.59 -5.40 -7.96
N PHE A 27 -0.22 -5.53 -6.90
CA PHE A 27 -0.81 -6.79 -6.48
C PHE A 27 -1.73 -7.40 -7.55
N VAL A 28 -2.64 -6.60 -8.11
CA VAL A 28 -3.53 -7.03 -9.21
C VAL A 28 -2.73 -7.41 -10.46
N ARG A 29 -1.69 -6.65 -10.81
CA ARG A 29 -0.84 -6.95 -11.98
C ARG A 29 -0.04 -8.25 -11.78
N ALA A 30 0.46 -8.51 -10.59
CA ALA A 30 1.20 -9.73 -10.26
C ALA A 30 0.29 -10.98 -10.25
N HIS A 31 -0.98 -10.81 -9.89
CA HIS A 31 -1.97 -11.88 -9.90
C HIS A 31 -2.25 -12.39 -11.33
N GLY A 32 -2.46 -11.46 -12.26
CA GLY A 32 -2.71 -11.75 -13.68
C GLY A 32 -4.13 -12.29 -13.92
N ASP A 33 -4.27 -13.23 -14.86
CA ASP A 33 -5.55 -13.86 -15.25
C ASP A 33 -5.89 -15.12 -14.44
N ARG A 34 -5.18 -15.36 -13.34
CA ARG A 34 -5.45 -16.53 -12.50
C ARG A 34 -6.77 -16.36 -11.74
N PRO A 35 -7.45 -17.45 -11.37
CA PRO A 35 -8.59 -17.36 -10.48
C PRO A 35 -8.14 -16.91 -9.09
N TRP A 36 -8.92 -16.01 -8.49
CA TRP A 36 -8.64 -15.49 -7.15
C TRP A 36 -9.03 -16.51 -6.08
N SER A 37 -8.09 -16.81 -5.19
CA SER A 37 -8.39 -17.55 -3.97
C SER A 37 -9.07 -16.65 -2.93
N ARG A 38 -9.74 -17.28 -1.97
CA ARG A 38 -10.34 -16.57 -0.83
C ARG A 38 -9.32 -15.73 -0.05
N ALA A 39 -8.08 -16.21 0.08
CA ALA A 39 -7.02 -15.49 0.77
C ALA A 39 -6.59 -14.23 0.00
N GLU A 40 -6.46 -14.34 -1.33
CA GLU A 40 -6.11 -13.20 -2.19
C GLU A 40 -7.23 -12.16 -2.24
N LEU A 41 -8.50 -12.58 -2.21
CA LEU A 41 -9.63 -11.66 -2.09
C LEU A 41 -9.64 -10.91 -0.76
N ALA A 42 -9.28 -11.58 0.34
CA ALA A 42 -9.16 -10.94 1.65
C ALA A 42 -8.02 -9.90 1.67
N GLU A 43 -6.89 -10.21 1.03
CA GLU A 43 -5.78 -9.26 0.93
C GLU A 43 -6.12 -8.09 -0.01
N LEU A 44 -6.86 -8.34 -1.09
CA LEU A 44 -7.36 -7.28 -1.96
C LEU A 44 -8.32 -6.34 -1.22
N ASP A 45 -9.22 -6.87 -0.39
CA ASP A 45 -10.14 -6.07 0.43
C ASP A 45 -9.39 -5.22 1.48
N ARG A 46 -8.36 -5.81 2.12
CA ARG A 46 -7.48 -5.09 3.04
C ARG A 46 -6.79 -3.91 2.34
N LEU A 47 -6.19 -4.14 1.17
CA LEU A 47 -5.53 -3.11 0.37
C LEU A 47 -6.51 -2.01 -0.05
N ARG A 48 -7.73 -2.38 -0.47
CA ARG A 48 -8.80 -1.42 -0.80
C ARG A 48 -9.22 -0.56 0.39
N SER A 49 -9.31 -1.18 1.57
CA SER A 49 -9.68 -0.47 2.81
C SER A 49 -8.61 0.54 3.22
N LEU A 50 -7.33 0.16 3.11
CA LEU A 50 -6.21 1.08 3.36
C LEU A 50 -6.19 2.24 2.37
N TRP A 51 -6.39 1.99 1.07
CA TRP A 51 -6.45 3.04 0.07
C TRP A 51 -7.61 4.02 0.32
N ARG A 52 -8.83 3.52 0.59
CA ARG A 52 -9.98 4.38 0.90
C ARG A 52 -9.77 5.20 2.17
N ALA A 53 -9.14 4.64 3.20
CA ALA A 53 -8.83 5.36 4.42
C ALA A 53 -7.85 6.51 4.14
N ALA A 54 -6.80 6.24 3.36
CA ALA A 54 -5.84 7.25 2.94
C ALA A 54 -6.51 8.34 2.08
N GLU A 55 -7.35 7.97 1.09
CA GLU A 55 -8.09 8.94 0.27
C GLU A 55 -8.98 9.85 1.10
N ARG A 56 -9.71 9.29 2.08
CA ARG A 56 -10.54 10.07 2.99
C ARG A 56 -9.72 11.09 3.80
N GLN A 57 -8.54 10.69 4.28
CA GLN A 57 -7.64 11.59 4.99
C GLN A 57 -7.07 12.68 4.08
N GLY A 58 -6.76 12.35 2.82
CA GLY A 58 -6.32 13.31 1.81
C GLY A 58 -7.40 14.33 1.43
N MET A 59 -8.67 13.92 1.37
CA MET A 59 -9.80 14.83 1.11
C MET A 59 -10.07 15.78 2.28
N THR A 60 -9.93 15.32 3.53
CA THR A 60 -10.12 16.18 4.72
C THR A 60 -9.00 17.22 4.92
N ALA A 61 -7.80 16.98 4.41
CA ALA A 61 -6.70 17.94 4.48
C ALA A 61 -6.78 19.05 3.41
N ALA A 62 -7.66 18.89 2.42
CA ALA A 62 -7.83 19.81 1.29
C ALA A 62 -9.15 20.62 1.34
N ALA A 63 -9.87 20.60 2.47
CA ALA A 63 -11.16 21.27 2.67
C ALA A 63 -11.06 22.43 3.66
#